data_AF-A0A9J6DLK4-F1
#
_entry.id   AF-A0A9J6DLK4-F1
#
_cell.length_a   1.000
_cell.length_b   1.000
_cell.length_c   1.000
_cell.angle_alpha   90.00
_cell.angle_beta   90.00
_cell.angle_gamma   90.00
#
_symmetry.space_group_name_H-M   'P 1'
#
loop_
_entity.id
_entity.type
_entity.pdbx_description
1 polymer ?
#
loop_
_entity_poly.entity_id
_entity_poly.type
_entity_poly.pdbx_seq_one_letter_code
_entity_poly.pdbx_strand_id
1 'polypeptide(L)'
;MRRRELVGGVLLAAASFLLPNARASPRCENTSRGMHASYTCIGFTSTQQFADQVERPLPSPITFVLTDCELPELPAFNDIAVHVLELSNVTVRSFGSDDALILVAGVDETLEKIVFRDHSSLPASWSLLNNLKMLKVLRLFNMAALNLTTDYNALAASLTVVEVVQSSIAHIDEDWLARVTGLESLVIRDCNLKHFRRSMLPRPAPNLWNLDLV
;
A
#
# COMPACT_ATOMS: atom_id res chain seq x y z
N MET A 1 3.73 -13.91 79.49
CA MET A 1 2.83 -14.59 78.52
C MET A 1 1.68 -13.62 78.25
N ARG A 2 1.32 -13.11 77.07
CA ARG A 2 1.33 -13.59 75.66
C ARG A 2 1.55 -12.40 74.69
N ARG A 3 1.96 -12.76 73.48
CA ARG A 3 2.37 -11.95 72.31
C ARG A 3 1.27 -11.08 71.69
N ARG A 4 1.68 -9.98 71.04
CA ARG A 4 1.09 -9.40 69.80
C ARG A 4 2.27 -9.06 68.87
N GLU A 5 2.46 -9.85 67.81
CA GLU A 5 2.11 -9.58 66.41
C GLU A 5 3.05 -8.58 65.73
N LEU A 6 3.96 -9.13 64.91
CA LEU A 6 4.73 -8.40 63.92
C LEU A 6 4.26 -8.87 62.55
N VAL A 7 3.57 -7.95 61.88
CA VAL A 7 2.93 -8.06 60.58
C VAL A 7 3.98 -8.31 59.51
N GLY A 8 3.68 -9.29 58.65
CA GLY A 8 4.48 -9.64 57.49
C GLY A 8 4.49 -8.55 56.43
N GLY A 9 5.61 -8.48 55.71
CA GLY A 9 5.75 -7.71 54.49
C GLY A 9 6.82 -8.36 53.63
N VAL A 10 6.43 -9.38 52.85
CA VAL A 10 7.28 -9.92 51.78
C VAL A 10 6.95 -9.11 50.53
N LEU A 11 7.86 -8.21 50.15
CA LEU A 11 7.84 -7.51 48.87
C LEU A 11 8.31 -8.48 47.78
N LEU A 12 7.36 -9.01 46.99
CA LEU A 12 7.64 -9.70 45.73
C LEU A 12 7.86 -8.64 44.65
N ALA A 13 9.12 -8.41 44.28
CA ALA A 13 9.46 -7.63 43.10
C ALA A 13 9.13 -8.46 41.84
N ALA A 14 8.07 -8.07 41.12
CA ALA A 14 7.77 -8.62 39.81
C ALA A 14 8.75 -8.03 38.78
N ALA A 15 9.73 -8.83 38.37
CA ALA A 15 10.60 -8.50 37.25
C ALA A 15 9.83 -8.73 35.95
N SER A 16 9.26 -7.67 35.39
CA SER A 16 8.70 -7.67 34.04
C SER A 16 9.83 -7.79 33.02
N PHE A 17 10.06 -9.01 32.52
CA PHE A 17 10.91 -9.22 31.35
C PHE A 17 10.24 -8.60 30.12
N LEU A 18 10.64 -7.38 29.78
CA LEU A 18 10.43 -6.83 28.45
C LEU A 18 11.30 -7.64 27.49
N LEU A 19 10.75 -8.72 26.93
CA LEU A 19 11.36 -9.37 25.78
C LEU A 19 11.36 -8.34 24.64
N PRO A 20 12.52 -7.99 24.07
CA PRO A 20 12.53 -7.18 22.86
C PRO A 20 11.76 -7.95 21.78
N ASN A 21 10.80 -7.29 21.13
CA ASN A 21 10.12 -7.82 19.96
C ASN A 21 11.20 -8.24 18.95
N ALA A 22 11.48 -9.54 18.86
CA ALA A 22 12.38 -10.08 17.88
C ALA A 22 11.72 -9.91 16.51
N ARG A 23 12.00 -8.80 15.83
CA ARG A 23 11.68 -8.65 14.41
C ARG A 23 12.42 -9.77 13.69
N ALA A 24 11.69 -10.60 12.96
CA ALA A 24 12.28 -11.64 12.13
C ALA A 24 13.30 -11.01 11.17
N SER A 25 14.37 -11.72 10.86
CA SER A 25 15.39 -11.22 9.93
C SER A 25 14.75 -10.87 8.58
N PRO A 26 15.15 -9.75 7.97
CA PRO A 26 14.66 -9.35 6.65
C PRO A 26 14.97 -10.43 5.64
N ARG A 27 14.00 -10.76 4.77
CA ARG A 27 14.15 -11.79 3.75
C ARG A 27 13.26 -11.52 2.55
N CYS A 28 13.64 -12.05 1.39
CA CYS A 28 12.75 -12.10 0.24
C CYS A 28 12.73 -13.51 -0.34
N GLU A 29 11.52 -14.03 -0.56
CA GLU A 29 11.33 -15.42 -0.95
C GLU A 29 10.43 -15.51 -2.19
N ASN A 30 10.71 -16.50 -3.02
CA ASN A 30 9.84 -16.83 -4.15
C ASN A 30 8.52 -17.44 -3.62
N THR A 31 7.43 -16.71 -3.82
CA THR A 31 6.07 -17.09 -3.41
C THR A 31 5.17 -17.40 -4.60
N SER A 32 5.77 -17.77 -5.73
CA SER A 32 5.06 -18.07 -6.97
C SER A 32 4.01 -19.19 -6.77
N ARG A 33 2.86 -19.05 -7.43
CA ARG A 33 1.78 -20.04 -7.39
C ARG A 33 1.35 -20.40 -8.80
N GLY A 34 1.54 -21.67 -9.18
CA GLY A 34 1.24 -22.13 -10.53
C GLY A 34 2.04 -21.34 -11.56
N MET A 35 1.34 -20.71 -12.51
CA MET A 35 1.95 -19.89 -13.56
C MET A 35 2.18 -18.43 -13.15
N HIS A 36 1.84 -18.04 -11.91
CA HIS A 36 2.01 -16.67 -11.44
C HIS A 36 3.32 -16.51 -10.67
N ALA A 37 4.28 -15.85 -11.30
CA ALA A 37 5.54 -15.51 -10.67
C ALA A 37 5.36 -14.42 -9.61
N SER A 38 5.81 -14.69 -8.40
CA SER A 38 5.69 -13.77 -7.26
C SER A 38 6.86 -13.89 -6.29
N TYR A 39 7.28 -12.75 -5.75
CA TYR A 39 8.20 -12.67 -4.61
C TYR A 39 7.55 -11.88 -3.48
N THR A 40 7.74 -12.37 -2.25
CA THR A 40 7.34 -11.67 -1.03
C THR A 40 8.58 -11.30 -0.25
N CYS A 41 8.82 -9.99 -0.09
CA CYS A 41 9.90 -9.45 0.71
C CYS A 41 9.34 -8.91 2.02
N ILE A 42 9.93 -9.33 3.14
CA ILE A 42 9.39 -9.10 4.49
C ILE A 42 10.42 -8.38 5.35
N GLY A 43 9.97 -7.36 6.09
CA GLY A 43 10.75 -6.77 7.18
C GLY A 43 11.91 -5.89 6.72
N PHE A 44 11.88 -5.39 5.48
CA PHE A 44 12.97 -4.56 4.95
C PHE A 44 12.96 -3.16 5.57
N THR A 45 14.16 -2.68 5.90
CA THR A 45 14.42 -1.34 6.43
C THR A 45 15.31 -0.49 5.52
N SER A 46 15.82 -1.07 4.43
CA SER A 46 16.61 -0.35 3.42
C SER A 46 16.41 -0.95 2.02
N THR A 47 16.67 -0.14 1.00
CA THR A 47 16.68 -0.59 -0.41
C THR A 47 17.84 -1.55 -0.72
N GLN A 48 18.94 -1.47 0.03
CA GLN A 48 20.07 -2.41 -0.10
C GLN A 48 19.65 -3.85 0.24
N GLN A 49 18.80 -4.06 1.24
CA GLN A 49 18.29 -5.39 1.57
C GLN A 49 17.51 -6.01 0.41
N PHE A 50 16.81 -5.20 -0.38
CA PHE A 50 16.18 -5.68 -1.60
C PHE A 50 17.21 -6.16 -2.62
N ALA A 51 18.27 -5.38 -2.85
CA ALA A 51 19.35 -5.78 -3.77
C ALA A 51 20.07 -7.06 -3.32
N ASP A 52 20.26 -7.24 -2.01
CA ASP A 52 20.99 -8.37 -1.43
C ASP A 52 20.16 -9.67 -1.36
N GLN A 53 18.83 -9.56 -1.20
CA GLN A 53 17.95 -10.71 -0.94
C GLN A 53 17.18 -11.18 -2.17
N VAL A 54 17.02 -10.34 -3.20
CA VAL A 54 16.31 -10.73 -4.41
C VAL A 54 17.24 -11.55 -5.31
N GLU A 55 17.01 -12.86 -5.35
CA GLU A 55 17.74 -13.78 -6.22
C GLU A 55 17.40 -13.55 -7.69
N ARG A 56 18.45 -13.50 -8.53
CA ARG A 56 18.35 -13.28 -9.98
C ARG A 56 18.92 -14.49 -10.73
N PRO A 57 18.45 -14.78 -11.96
CA PRO A 57 17.48 -14.03 -12.76
C PRO A 57 16.03 -14.22 -12.30
N LEU A 58 15.20 -13.21 -12.57
CA LEU A 58 13.78 -13.24 -12.26
C LEU A 58 12.94 -13.62 -13.50
N PRO A 59 11.84 -14.37 -13.32
CA PRO A 59 10.84 -14.54 -14.37
C PRO A 59 10.18 -13.20 -14.72
N SER A 60 9.61 -13.11 -15.92
CA SER A 60 8.88 -11.94 -16.40
C SER A 60 7.56 -12.39 -17.05
N PRO A 61 6.43 -11.75 -16.74
CA PRO A 61 6.22 -10.68 -15.76
C PRO A 61 6.22 -11.19 -14.31
N ILE A 62 6.47 -10.32 -13.33
CA ILE A 62 6.54 -10.70 -11.91
C ILE A 62 5.74 -9.78 -10.98
N THR A 63 5.18 -10.39 -9.93
CA THR A 63 4.54 -9.68 -8.81
C THR A 63 5.52 -9.52 -7.63
N PHE A 64 5.67 -8.32 -7.12
CA PHE A 64 6.37 -8.07 -5.86
C PHE A 64 5.38 -7.68 -4.77
N VAL A 65 5.52 -8.34 -3.61
CA VAL A 65 4.79 -8.01 -2.39
C VAL A 65 5.80 -7.60 -1.34
N LEU A 66 5.75 -6.34 -0.89
CA LEU A 66 6.51 -5.85 0.25
C LEU A 66 5.60 -5.91 1.47
N THR A 67 6.05 -6.59 2.53
CA THR A 67 5.25 -6.83 3.75
C THR A 67 6.01 -6.43 5.00
N ASP A 68 5.36 -5.68 5.90
CA ASP A 68 5.95 -5.28 7.19
C ASP A 68 7.29 -4.53 7.04
N CYS A 69 7.43 -3.73 5.99
CA CYS A 69 8.67 -2.98 5.70
C CYS A 69 8.61 -1.54 6.22
N GLU A 70 9.75 -0.99 6.63
CA GLU A 70 9.94 0.40 7.05
C GLU A 70 11.05 1.05 6.21
N LEU A 71 10.69 1.53 5.03
CA LEU A 71 11.64 1.96 4.01
C LEU A 71 11.80 3.48 3.97
N PRO A 72 13.01 4.01 3.75
CA PRO A 72 13.18 5.42 3.43
C PRO A 72 12.49 5.78 2.10
N GLU A 73 12.60 4.90 1.10
CA GLU A 73 12.05 5.02 -0.25
C GLU A 73 11.78 3.62 -0.82
N LEU A 74 11.01 3.52 -1.91
CA LEU A 74 10.78 2.25 -2.59
C LEU A 74 12.03 1.78 -3.36
N PRO A 75 12.32 0.45 -3.41
CA PRO A 75 13.46 -0.06 -4.16
C PRO A 75 13.27 0.15 -5.66
N ALA A 76 14.35 0.50 -6.36
CA ALA A 76 14.33 0.58 -7.82
C ALA A 76 14.21 -0.82 -8.44
N PHE A 77 13.42 -0.93 -9.51
CA PHE A 77 13.16 -2.16 -10.23
C PHE A 77 13.81 -2.16 -11.62
N ASN A 78 14.94 -1.47 -11.76
CA ASN A 78 15.71 -1.46 -13.00
C ASN A 78 15.97 -2.91 -13.45
N ASP A 79 15.71 -3.17 -14.73
CA ASP A 79 15.84 -4.48 -15.37
C ASP A 79 14.90 -5.58 -14.83
N ILE A 80 13.85 -5.22 -14.08
CA ILE A 80 12.82 -6.13 -13.60
C ILE A 80 11.47 -5.72 -14.20
N ALA A 81 10.85 -6.63 -14.95
CA ALA A 81 9.50 -6.42 -15.47
C ALA A 81 8.44 -6.66 -14.39
N VAL A 82 8.38 -5.73 -13.42
CA VAL A 82 7.37 -5.75 -12.35
C VAL A 82 6.02 -5.33 -12.92
N HIS A 83 5.05 -6.22 -12.77
CA HIS A 83 3.71 -6.02 -13.31
C HIS A 83 2.69 -5.70 -12.22
N VAL A 84 2.91 -6.24 -11.02
CA VAL A 84 2.13 -5.94 -9.83
C VAL A 84 3.08 -5.57 -8.69
N LEU A 85 2.82 -4.43 -8.06
CA LEU A 85 3.49 -4.01 -6.83
C LEU A 85 2.47 -3.88 -5.71
N GLU A 86 2.63 -4.68 -4.67
CA GLU A 86 1.79 -4.64 -3.47
C GLU A 86 2.62 -4.21 -2.26
N LEU A 87 2.11 -3.21 -1.55
CA LEU A 87 2.64 -2.70 -0.28
C LEU A 87 1.66 -3.08 0.83
N SER A 88 2.05 -3.97 1.73
CA SER A 88 1.21 -4.49 2.81
C SER A 88 1.82 -4.17 4.17
N ASN A 89 1.16 -3.32 4.97
CA ASN A 89 1.72 -2.81 6.23
C ASN A 89 3.15 -2.23 6.03
N VAL A 90 3.35 -1.48 4.96
CA VAL A 90 4.62 -0.86 4.61
C VAL A 90 4.61 0.62 4.93
N THR A 91 5.59 1.07 5.69
CA THR A 91 5.86 2.49 5.89
C THR A 91 6.93 2.95 4.90
N VAL A 92 6.63 3.98 4.11
CA VAL A 92 7.59 4.63 3.21
C VAL A 92 7.73 6.09 3.64
N ARG A 93 8.96 6.55 3.92
CA ARG A 93 9.19 7.92 4.40
C ARG A 93 9.04 8.96 3.29
N SER A 94 9.54 8.65 2.10
CA SER A 94 9.43 9.51 0.93
C SER A 94 9.02 8.69 -0.29
N PHE A 95 7.96 9.13 -0.96
CA PHE A 95 7.59 8.61 -2.28
C PHE A 95 8.19 9.53 -3.35
N GLY A 96 8.99 8.95 -4.25
CA GLY A 96 9.69 9.68 -5.31
C GLY A 96 10.86 10.53 -4.82
N SER A 97 11.57 11.13 -5.78
CA SER A 97 12.58 12.16 -5.54
C SER A 97 11.98 13.54 -5.86
N ASP A 98 12.43 14.57 -5.15
CA ASP A 98 11.90 15.95 -5.30
C ASP A 98 12.00 16.50 -6.73
N ASP A 99 12.88 15.93 -7.56
CA ASP A 99 13.14 16.37 -8.93
C ASP A 99 12.41 15.56 -10.02
N ALA A 100 11.77 14.43 -9.65
CA ALA A 100 11.10 13.57 -10.62
C ALA A 100 9.74 13.08 -10.09
N LEU A 101 8.67 13.32 -10.86
CA LEU A 101 7.33 12.77 -10.64
C LEU A 101 7.30 11.26 -10.92
N ILE A 102 8.15 10.50 -10.23
CA ILE A 102 8.38 9.08 -10.44
C ILE A 102 8.18 8.41 -9.07
N LEU A 103 7.17 7.57 -8.96
CA LEU A 103 6.93 6.79 -7.74
C LEU A 103 8.10 5.85 -7.44
N VAL A 104 8.53 5.09 -8.45
CA VAL A 104 9.61 4.13 -8.34
C VAL A 104 10.27 3.95 -9.71
N ALA A 105 11.60 3.91 -9.73
CA ALA A 105 12.35 3.79 -10.98
C ALA A 105 12.24 2.37 -11.58
N GLY A 106 12.13 2.30 -12.91
CA GLY A 106 12.22 1.05 -13.67
C GLY A 106 10.90 0.33 -13.92
N VAL A 107 9.76 0.93 -13.54
CA VAL A 107 8.43 0.28 -13.68
C VAL A 107 7.48 1.02 -14.63
N ASP A 108 7.93 2.13 -15.21
CA ASP A 108 7.11 3.07 -15.99
C ASP A 108 6.39 2.41 -17.18
N GLU A 109 7.00 1.37 -17.75
CA GLU A 109 6.48 0.65 -18.92
C GLU A 109 5.97 -0.75 -18.61
N THR A 110 5.97 -1.18 -17.35
CA THR A 110 5.69 -2.58 -16.97
C THR A 110 4.63 -2.73 -15.90
N LEU A 111 4.50 -1.76 -14.99
CA LEU A 111 3.56 -1.85 -13.87
C LEU A 111 2.11 -1.68 -14.35
N GLU A 112 1.29 -2.71 -14.21
CA GLU A 112 -0.14 -2.68 -14.52
C GLU A 112 -1.02 -2.52 -13.29
N LYS A 113 -0.54 -2.92 -12.11
CA LYS A 113 -1.31 -2.83 -10.87
C LYS A 113 -0.46 -2.41 -9.69
N ILE A 114 -0.97 -1.44 -8.94
CA ILE A 114 -0.43 -1.08 -7.63
C ILE A 114 -1.48 -1.29 -6.55
N VAL A 115 -1.05 -1.88 -5.43
CA VAL A 115 -1.90 -2.15 -4.27
C VAL A 115 -1.28 -1.55 -3.02
N PHE A 116 -2.02 -0.68 -2.35
CA PHE A 116 -1.72 -0.25 -0.99
C PHE A 116 -2.65 -0.99 -0.04
N ARG A 117 -2.07 -1.71 0.91
CA ARG A 117 -2.77 -2.63 1.80
C ARG A 117 -2.37 -2.41 3.26
N ASP A 118 -3.30 -2.69 4.17
CA ASP A 118 -3.07 -2.83 5.61
C ASP A 118 -2.37 -1.60 6.19
N HIS A 119 -2.97 -0.42 6.01
CA HIS A 119 -2.45 0.86 6.53
C HIS A 119 -1.07 1.27 6.00
N SER A 120 -0.65 0.76 4.84
CA SER A 120 0.58 1.21 4.20
C SER A 120 0.56 2.72 3.93
N SER A 121 1.75 3.35 3.91
CA SER A 121 1.88 4.75 3.52
C SER A 121 1.37 4.98 2.09
N LEU A 122 0.74 6.12 1.87
CA LEU A 122 0.30 6.59 0.56
C LEU A 122 1.21 7.74 0.09
N PRO A 123 1.41 7.93 -1.22
CA PRO A 123 2.10 9.10 -1.72
C PRO A 123 1.37 10.39 -1.35
N ALA A 124 2.11 11.48 -1.16
CA ALA A 124 1.51 12.79 -0.88
C ALA A 124 0.69 13.34 -2.06
N SER A 125 1.00 12.89 -3.28
CA SER A 125 0.20 13.16 -4.48
C SER A 125 0.20 11.96 -5.44
N TRP A 126 -0.95 11.72 -6.06
CA TRP A 126 -1.16 10.72 -7.11
C TRP A 126 -0.49 11.09 -8.43
N SER A 127 -0.02 12.33 -8.59
CA SER A 127 0.79 12.75 -9.75
C SER A 127 2.07 11.92 -9.93
N LEU A 128 2.59 11.30 -8.86
CA LEU A 128 3.70 10.35 -8.91
C LEU A 128 3.40 9.09 -9.75
N LEU A 129 2.12 8.80 -9.98
CA LEU A 129 1.69 7.68 -10.82
C LEU A 129 1.49 8.07 -12.28
N ASN A 130 1.49 9.37 -12.63
CA ASN A 130 1.05 9.85 -13.93
C ASN A 130 1.90 9.30 -15.11
N ASN A 131 3.19 9.03 -14.86
CA ASN A 131 4.12 8.53 -15.88
C ASN A 131 4.03 7.01 -16.13
N LEU A 132 3.21 6.28 -15.36
CA LEU A 132 3.07 4.83 -15.46
C LEU A 132 2.16 4.45 -16.64
N LYS A 133 2.77 4.23 -17.82
CA LYS A 133 2.07 4.05 -19.10
C LYS A 133 1.18 2.81 -19.14
N MET A 134 1.51 1.79 -18.35
CA MET A 134 0.78 0.53 -18.30
C MET A 134 -0.16 0.40 -17.11
N LEU A 135 -0.14 1.34 -16.15
CA LEU A 135 -0.92 1.22 -14.92
C LEU A 135 -2.43 1.18 -15.23
N LYS A 136 -3.09 0.07 -14.93
CA LYS A 136 -4.53 -0.15 -15.12
C LYS A 136 -5.31 -0.10 -13.82
N VAL A 137 -4.72 -0.58 -12.73
CA VAL A 137 -5.43 -0.80 -11.46
C VAL A 137 -4.70 -0.13 -10.30
N LEU A 138 -5.43 0.74 -9.60
CA LEU A 138 -5.08 1.27 -8.28
C LEU A 138 -6.02 0.64 -7.26
N ARG A 139 -5.47 -0.11 -6.30
CA ARG A 139 -6.25 -0.72 -5.21
C ARG A 139 -5.80 -0.21 -3.85
N LEU A 140 -6.77 0.23 -3.06
CA LEU A 140 -6.64 0.60 -1.66
C LEU A 140 -7.41 -0.43 -0.84
N PHE A 141 -6.71 -1.23 -0.04
CA PHE A 141 -7.29 -2.36 0.69
C PHE A 141 -7.01 -2.25 2.18
N ASN A 142 -8.03 -2.38 3.03
CA ASN A 142 -7.86 -2.33 4.48
C ASN A 142 -7.09 -1.07 4.95
N MET A 143 -7.52 0.08 4.44
CA MET A 143 -6.94 1.39 4.74
C MET A 143 -7.80 2.13 5.78
N ALA A 144 -7.16 2.97 6.58
CA ALA A 144 -7.85 3.82 7.55
C ALA A 144 -7.94 5.27 7.08
N ALA A 145 -9.10 5.90 7.36
CA ALA A 145 -9.34 7.33 7.20
C ALA A 145 -8.92 7.91 5.83
N LEU A 146 -9.26 7.21 4.74
CA LEU A 146 -8.96 7.65 3.39
C LEU A 146 -9.65 8.98 3.07
N ASN A 147 -8.87 9.89 2.48
CA ASN A 147 -9.37 11.12 1.87
C ASN A 147 -9.35 10.96 0.36
N LEU A 148 -10.53 10.85 -0.24
CA LEU A 148 -10.69 10.75 -1.69
C LEU A 148 -10.79 12.18 -2.26
N THR A 149 -9.64 12.79 -2.52
CA THR A 149 -9.52 14.22 -2.88
C THR A 149 -9.45 14.45 -4.39
N THR A 150 -9.56 15.71 -4.81
CA THR A 150 -9.34 16.13 -6.20
C THR A 150 -7.95 15.82 -6.77
N ASP A 151 -6.97 15.44 -5.95
CA ASP A 151 -5.63 15.03 -6.41
C ASP A 151 -5.66 13.69 -7.19
N TYR A 152 -6.69 12.85 -7.01
CA TYR A 152 -6.89 11.64 -7.84
C TYR A 152 -7.03 11.98 -9.33
N ASN A 153 -7.39 13.22 -9.68
CA ASN A 153 -7.40 13.68 -11.07
C ASN A 153 -6.00 13.76 -11.71
N ALA A 154 -4.92 13.57 -10.95
CA ALA A 154 -3.55 13.49 -11.44
C ALA A 154 -3.09 12.04 -11.73
N LEU A 155 -3.98 11.05 -11.57
CA LEU A 155 -3.71 9.66 -11.92
C LEU A 155 -3.42 9.49 -13.42
N ALA A 156 -2.65 8.45 -13.75
CA ALA A 156 -2.27 8.15 -15.13
C ALA A 156 -3.49 7.95 -16.04
N ALA A 157 -3.41 8.46 -17.27
CA ALA A 157 -4.47 8.28 -18.27
C ALA A 157 -4.70 6.81 -18.66
N SER A 158 -3.73 5.94 -18.39
CA SER A 158 -3.79 4.49 -18.60
C SER A 158 -4.70 3.78 -17.60
N LEU A 159 -5.01 4.39 -16.46
CA LEU A 159 -5.75 3.80 -15.34
C LEU A 159 -7.21 3.60 -15.70
N THR A 160 -7.69 2.35 -15.59
CA THR A 160 -9.07 1.98 -15.92
C THR A 160 -9.89 1.61 -14.68
N VAL A 161 -9.25 1.20 -13.59
CA VAL A 161 -9.93 0.76 -12.36
C VAL A 161 -9.34 1.41 -11.12
N VAL A 162 -10.21 1.97 -10.29
CA VAL A 162 -9.93 2.37 -8.90
C VAL A 162 -10.76 1.50 -7.97
N GLU A 163 -10.10 0.86 -7.01
CA GLU A 163 -10.75 0.03 -6.02
C GLU A 163 -10.44 0.50 -4.60
N VAL A 164 -11.47 0.67 -3.79
CA VAL A 164 -11.41 0.95 -2.35
C VAL A 164 -12.16 -0.17 -1.64
N VAL A 165 -11.42 -1.03 -0.94
CA VAL A 165 -11.97 -2.29 -0.41
C VAL A 165 -11.63 -2.42 1.07
N GLN A 166 -12.60 -2.85 1.88
CA GLN A 166 -12.42 -3.08 3.33
C GLN A 166 -11.83 -1.87 4.07
N SER A 167 -12.11 -0.65 3.60
CA SER A 167 -11.44 0.57 4.07
C SER A 167 -12.41 1.53 4.74
N SER A 168 -11.89 2.41 5.60
CA SER A 168 -12.66 3.55 6.09
C SER A 168 -12.34 4.81 5.29
N ILE A 169 -13.38 5.46 4.80
CA ILE A 169 -13.33 6.73 4.08
C ILE A 169 -13.72 7.83 5.07
N ALA A 170 -12.84 8.80 5.25
CA ALA A 170 -13.06 9.96 6.10
C ALA A 170 -13.71 11.11 5.32
N HIS A 171 -13.30 11.30 4.07
CA HIS A 171 -13.75 12.41 3.24
C HIS A 171 -13.75 12.06 1.75
N ILE A 172 -14.67 12.67 0.99
CA ILE A 172 -14.76 12.56 -0.48
C ILE A 172 -15.02 13.96 -1.06
N ASP A 173 -14.15 14.42 -1.94
CA ASP A 173 -14.36 15.65 -2.72
C ASP A 173 -15.37 15.42 -3.86
N GLU A 174 -16.15 16.44 -4.18
CA GLU A 174 -17.20 16.36 -5.21
C GLU A 174 -16.66 16.05 -6.62
N ASP A 175 -15.39 16.35 -6.93
CA ASP A 175 -14.83 16.10 -8.26
C ASP A 175 -13.58 15.22 -8.23
N TRP A 176 -13.48 14.32 -7.25
CA TRP A 176 -12.26 13.57 -7.00
C TRP A 176 -11.77 12.74 -8.20
N LEU A 177 -12.67 12.21 -9.04
CA LEU A 177 -12.34 11.44 -10.25
C LEU A 177 -12.72 12.10 -11.58
N ALA A 178 -13.26 13.32 -11.57
CA ALA A 178 -13.93 13.92 -12.73
C ALA A 178 -13.05 14.02 -14.00
N ARG A 179 -11.72 14.07 -13.86
CA ARG A 179 -10.75 14.23 -14.95
C ARG A 179 -9.93 12.97 -15.26
N VAL A 180 -10.20 11.85 -14.60
CA VAL A 180 -9.48 10.59 -14.87
C VAL A 180 -10.05 9.98 -16.15
N THR A 181 -9.56 10.42 -17.30
CA THR A 181 -10.16 10.11 -18.62
C THR A 181 -10.16 8.62 -18.96
N GLY A 182 -9.20 7.85 -18.46
CA GLY A 182 -9.13 6.40 -18.66
C GLY A 182 -10.08 5.58 -17.77
N LEU A 183 -10.67 6.18 -16.73
CA LEU A 183 -11.38 5.43 -15.71
C LEU A 183 -12.69 4.83 -16.26
N GLU A 184 -12.81 3.52 -16.13
CA GLU A 184 -13.96 2.72 -16.58
C GLU A 184 -14.78 2.16 -15.42
N SER A 185 -14.10 1.83 -14.31
CA SER A 185 -14.72 1.18 -13.15
C SER A 185 -14.25 1.78 -11.83
N LEU A 186 -15.22 2.10 -10.97
CA LEU A 186 -15.00 2.43 -9.57
C LEU A 186 -15.63 1.35 -8.69
N VAL A 187 -14.81 0.74 -7.84
CA VAL A 187 -15.25 -0.27 -6.87
C VAL A 187 -15.06 0.29 -5.46
N ILE A 188 -16.14 0.38 -4.68
CA ILE A 188 -16.12 0.71 -3.26
C ILE A 188 -16.86 -0.39 -2.51
N ARG A 189 -16.12 -1.27 -1.84
CA ARG A 189 -16.69 -2.45 -1.17
C ARG A 189 -16.27 -2.57 0.28
N ASP A 190 -17.18 -3.06 1.12
CA ASP A 190 -16.93 -3.32 2.54
C ASP A 190 -16.39 -2.08 3.28
N CYS A 191 -16.85 -0.89 2.88
CA CYS A 191 -16.40 0.38 3.44
C CYS A 191 -17.41 0.95 4.47
N ASN A 192 -17.00 1.96 5.23
CA ASN A 192 -17.88 2.67 6.17
C ASN A 192 -18.93 3.60 5.47
N LEU A 193 -19.05 3.54 4.14
CA LEU A 193 -19.92 4.39 3.35
C LEU A 193 -21.36 3.85 3.35
N LYS A 194 -22.19 4.33 4.28
CA LYS A 194 -23.59 3.89 4.39
C LYS A 194 -24.48 4.32 3.22
N HIS A 195 -24.16 5.45 2.59
CA HIS A 195 -24.93 6.01 1.50
C HIS A 195 -23.99 6.59 0.45
N PHE A 196 -24.15 6.14 -0.79
CA PHE A 196 -23.52 6.78 -1.94
C PHE A 196 -24.41 7.92 -2.43
N ARG A 197 -23.91 9.16 -2.36
CA ARG A 197 -24.66 10.36 -2.76
C ARG A 197 -24.23 10.83 -4.13
N ARG A 198 -25.15 11.43 -4.89
CA ARG A 198 -24.81 12.09 -6.17
C ARG A 198 -23.68 13.12 -6.01
N SER A 199 -23.59 13.81 -4.87
CA SER A 199 -22.52 14.77 -4.59
C SER A 199 -21.12 14.15 -4.49
N MET A 200 -20.98 12.82 -4.37
CA MET A 200 -19.69 12.14 -4.37
C MET A 200 -19.13 11.93 -5.79
N LEU A 201 -19.99 12.01 -6.81
CA LEU A 201 -19.65 11.99 -8.24
C LEU A 201 -20.65 12.84 -9.07
N PRO A 202 -20.81 14.15 -8.81
CA PRO A 202 -21.65 15.03 -9.62
C PRO A 202 -21.18 15.11 -11.07
N ARG A 203 -19.88 14.96 -11.31
CA ARG A 203 -19.25 14.85 -12.63
C ARG A 203 -18.42 13.57 -12.69
N PRO A 204 -19.06 12.43 -13.03
CA PRO A 204 -18.31 11.18 -13.17
C PRO A 204 -17.27 11.30 -14.28
N ALA A 205 -16.21 10.49 -14.19
CA ALA A 205 -15.20 10.44 -15.24
C ALA A 205 -15.83 10.08 -16.60
N PRO A 206 -15.33 10.61 -17.73
CA PRO A 206 -16.00 10.49 -19.03
C PRO A 206 -16.31 9.07 -19.49
N ASN A 207 -15.44 8.11 -19.14
CA ASN A 207 -15.54 6.71 -19.55
C ASN A 207 -16.06 5.79 -18.43
N LEU A 208 -16.47 6.35 -17.29
CA LEU A 208 -16.94 5.58 -16.15
C LEU A 208 -18.30 4.96 -16.45
N TRP A 209 -18.34 3.64 -16.60
CA TRP A 209 -19.57 2.90 -16.88
C TRP A 209 -19.90 1.88 -15.79
N ASN A 210 -18.93 1.47 -14.97
CA ASN A 210 -19.13 0.55 -13.86
C ASN A 210 -18.99 1.24 -12.50
N LEU A 211 -20.04 1.16 -11.69
CA LEU A 211 -20.04 1.56 -10.28
C LEU A 211 -20.43 0.34 -9.45
N ASP A 212 -19.47 -0.18 -8.70
CA ASP A 212 -19.65 -1.34 -7.84
C ASP A 212 -19.58 -0.91 -6.37
N LEU A 213 -20.74 -0.88 -5.72
CA LEU A 213 -20.93 -0.35 -4.38
C LEU A 213 -21.56 -1.45 -3.51
N VAL A 214 -20.78 -2.09 -2.64
CA VAL A 214 -21.23 -3.21 -1.79
C VAL A 214 -20.85 -3.02 -0.34
#